data_AF-A0A1G2WIV3-F1
#
_entry.id   AF-A0A1G2WIV3-F1
#
_cell.length_a   1.000
_cell.length_b   1.000
_cell.length_c   1.000
_cell.angle_alpha   90.00
_cell.angle_beta   90.00
_cell.angle_gamma   90.00
#
_symmetry.space_group_name_H-M   'P 1'
#
loop_
_entity.id
_entity.type
_entity.pdbx_description
1 polymer ?
#
loop_
_entity_poly.entity_id
_entity_poly.type
_entity_poly.pdbx_seq_one_letter_code
_entity_poly.pdbx_strand_id
1 'polypeptide(L)'
;MLHEITNTCNGISTRYQDELNKVGNTVETYNILIAALDEVATRMFPLLQQTARAEGYESKLYQIAQQKTLELISFYAIQLVRIDTNNNSIEVLKRLDSKCDDPLIKKKLNRYCDQLIARSNQIKEHFSLRGDEQPVKKRHLQLRYIALGVFVLLVIIAMNTEIQVRHEPLRANSQTVAVKELEKYSINPHVTESIDYYNITGMSETELWQQMKENGQPFNDNKRHAASVFYNVIWNVHTLMNEESCLINKVEVLLDVKYHMPHWSNQDSAPSNLRDWWARCYDVLLRHENGHRDLAEKAAREVQQKISEIPPHKTCKDLTETVNNTGNSVIDKYHQLQLDYDERTKLDLDQNAAGR
;
A
#
# COMPACT_ATOMS: atom_id res chain seq x y z
N MET A 1 -4.52 20.51 30.19
CA MET A 1 -4.75 20.30 28.73
C MET A 1 -3.56 19.66 28.02
N LEU A 2 -2.41 20.29 27.77
CA LEU A 2 -1.32 19.64 26.99
C LEU A 2 -0.85 18.28 27.55
N HIS A 3 -0.63 18.22 28.86
CA HIS A 3 -0.23 16.98 29.54
C HIS A 3 -1.30 15.89 29.42
N GLU A 4 -2.57 16.26 29.56
CA GLU A 4 -3.71 15.36 29.46
C GLU A 4 -3.92 14.83 28.04
N ILE A 5 -3.81 15.70 27.03
CA ILE A 5 -3.81 15.34 25.60
C ILE A 5 -2.71 14.31 25.33
N THR A 6 -1.49 14.61 25.77
CA THR A 6 -0.31 13.76 25.52
C THR A 6 -0.43 12.40 26.22
N ASN A 7 -0.82 12.39 27.50
CA ASN A 7 -1.00 11.15 28.25
C ASN A 7 -2.13 10.29 27.68
N THR A 8 -3.23 10.91 27.26
CA THR A 8 -4.36 10.20 26.65
C THR A 8 -3.95 9.57 25.33
N CYS A 9 -3.26 10.32 24.46
CA CYS A 9 -2.77 9.79 23.19
C CYS A 9 -1.80 8.62 23.40
N ASN A 10 -0.80 8.81 24.26
CA ASN A 10 0.21 7.79 24.53
C ASN A 10 -0.43 6.54 25.17
N GLY A 11 -1.37 6.73 26.10
CA GLY A 11 -2.08 5.62 26.73
C GLY A 11 -2.88 4.77 25.74
N ILE A 12 -3.58 5.41 24.80
CA ILE A 12 -4.29 4.70 23.71
C ILE A 12 -3.28 3.99 22.81
N SER A 13 -2.25 4.69 22.34
CA SER A 13 -1.23 4.15 21.45
C SER A 13 -0.52 2.93 22.04
N THR A 14 0.06 3.05 23.24
CA THR A 14 0.78 1.95 23.89
C THR A 14 -0.13 0.75 24.11
N ARG A 15 -1.33 0.97 24.64
CA ARG A 15 -2.26 -0.13 24.94
C ARG A 15 -2.63 -0.90 23.67
N TYR A 16 -3.10 -0.22 22.64
CA TYR A 16 -3.58 -0.89 21.44
C TYR A 16 -2.45 -1.44 20.58
N GLN A 17 -1.25 -0.83 20.61
CA GLN A 17 -0.07 -1.46 20.05
C GLN A 17 0.24 -2.78 20.76
N ASP A 18 0.19 -2.83 22.08
CA ASP A 18 0.42 -4.06 22.85
C ASP A 18 -0.66 -5.12 22.59
N GLU A 19 -1.93 -4.72 22.39
CA GLU A 19 -3.01 -5.63 22.02
C GLU A 19 -2.79 -6.17 20.58
N LEU A 20 -2.47 -5.31 19.62
CA LEU A 20 -2.17 -5.70 18.24
C LEU A 20 -0.97 -6.65 18.14
N ASN A 21 0.07 -6.43 18.96
CA ASN A 21 1.26 -7.27 18.99
C ASN A 21 0.99 -8.69 19.55
N LYS A 22 -0.13 -8.91 20.26
CA LYS A 22 -0.48 -10.20 20.87
C LYS A 22 -1.39 -11.06 20.01
N VAL A 23 -2.07 -10.47 19.02
CA VAL A 23 -3.03 -11.18 18.20
C VAL A 23 -2.37 -11.75 16.95
N GLY A 24 -2.75 -12.98 16.63
CA GLY A 24 -2.39 -13.58 15.35
C GLY A 24 -3.36 -13.12 14.26
N ASN A 25 -4.67 -13.19 14.54
CA ASN A 25 -5.65 -13.35 13.47
C ASN A 25 -6.35 -12.08 13.02
N THR A 26 -6.80 -12.09 11.76
CA THR A 26 -7.42 -10.95 11.10
C THR A 26 -8.72 -10.51 11.78
N VAL A 27 -9.49 -11.43 12.38
CA VAL A 27 -10.76 -11.09 13.05
C VAL A 27 -10.50 -10.35 14.35
N GLU A 28 -9.57 -10.84 15.18
CA GLU A 28 -9.18 -10.16 16.41
C GLU A 28 -8.49 -8.82 16.11
N THR A 29 -7.60 -8.78 15.12
CA THR A 29 -6.98 -7.54 14.64
C THR A 29 -8.04 -6.52 14.25
N TYR A 30 -9.04 -6.93 13.45
CA TYR A 30 -10.16 -6.09 13.05
C TYR A 30 -10.94 -5.52 14.25
N ASN A 31 -11.25 -6.36 15.24
CA ASN A 31 -11.96 -5.93 16.44
C ASN A 31 -11.13 -4.95 17.29
N ILE A 32 -9.83 -5.18 17.41
CA ILE A 32 -8.91 -4.30 18.14
C ILE A 32 -8.81 -2.94 17.46
N LEU A 33 -8.69 -2.90 16.13
CA LEU A 33 -8.64 -1.64 15.37
C LEU A 33 -9.92 -0.83 15.53
N ILE A 34 -11.10 -1.48 15.51
CA ILE A 34 -12.38 -0.80 15.78
C ILE A 34 -12.41 -0.27 17.22
N ALA A 35 -12.00 -1.09 18.20
CA ALA A 35 -11.98 -0.68 19.59
C ALA A 35 -11.05 0.53 19.81
N ALA A 36 -9.89 0.54 19.18
CA ALA A 36 -8.94 1.64 19.21
C ALA A 36 -9.55 2.93 18.63
N LEU A 37 -10.19 2.85 17.47
CA LEU A 37 -10.89 3.98 16.84
C LEU A 37 -12.04 4.51 17.71
N ASP A 38 -12.85 3.63 18.32
CA ASP A 38 -13.91 4.04 19.24
C ASP A 38 -13.35 4.66 20.54
N GLU A 39 -12.22 4.18 21.08
CA GLU A 39 -11.57 4.80 22.25
C GLU A 39 -10.99 6.18 21.89
N VAL A 40 -10.37 6.34 20.71
CA VAL A 40 -9.95 7.66 20.20
C VAL A 40 -11.14 8.61 20.13
N ALA A 41 -12.25 8.20 19.51
CA ALA A 41 -13.45 9.03 19.42
C ALA A 41 -14.01 9.40 20.82
N THR A 42 -13.96 8.46 21.76
CA THR A 42 -14.51 8.66 23.12
C THR A 42 -13.65 9.58 23.97
N ARG A 43 -12.32 9.52 23.82
CA ARG A 43 -11.40 10.22 24.72
C ARG A 43 -10.78 11.46 24.07
N MET A 44 -10.43 11.40 22.80
CA MET A 44 -9.75 12.51 22.12
C MET A 44 -10.71 13.57 21.59
N PHE A 45 -11.89 13.21 21.08
CA PHE A 45 -12.81 14.21 20.53
C PHE A 45 -13.34 15.19 21.58
N PRO A 46 -13.72 14.76 22.80
CA PRO A 46 -14.09 15.71 23.85
C PRO A 46 -12.93 16.61 24.27
N LEU A 47 -11.70 16.08 24.36
CA LEU A 47 -10.51 16.86 24.69
C LEU A 47 -10.21 17.91 23.61
N LEU A 48 -10.35 17.53 22.34
CA LEU A 48 -10.19 18.45 21.21
C LEU A 48 -11.22 19.57 21.27
N GLN A 49 -12.50 19.22 21.48
CA GLN A 49 -13.58 20.20 21.59
C GLN A 49 -13.41 21.12 22.81
N GLN A 50 -12.98 20.59 23.95
CA GLN A 50 -12.69 21.37 25.15
C GLN A 50 -11.52 22.34 24.89
N THR A 51 -10.47 21.87 24.23
CA THR A 51 -9.31 22.71 23.87
C THR A 51 -9.71 23.83 22.92
N ALA A 52 -10.56 23.54 21.93
CA ALA A 52 -11.10 24.56 21.02
C ALA A 52 -11.90 25.63 21.77
N ARG A 53 -12.73 25.22 22.73
CA ARG A 53 -13.53 26.15 23.55
C ARG A 53 -12.68 27.01 24.48
N ALA A 54 -11.58 26.46 25.01
CA ALA A 54 -10.73 27.14 25.97
C ALA A 54 -9.71 28.08 25.30
N GLU A 55 -9.09 27.64 24.20
CA GLU A 55 -7.92 28.31 23.61
C GLU A 55 -8.19 28.83 22.19
N GLY A 56 -9.27 28.38 21.54
CA GLY A 56 -9.57 28.68 20.14
C GLY A 56 -8.88 27.71 19.15
N TYR A 57 -9.47 27.61 17.96
CA TYR A 57 -9.03 26.72 16.88
C TYR A 57 -7.63 27.08 16.33
N GLU A 58 -7.23 28.35 16.39
CA GLU A 58 -5.92 28.81 15.93
C GLU A 58 -4.81 28.64 16.98
N SER A 59 -5.14 28.18 18.19
CA SER A 59 -4.15 28.03 19.25
C SER A 59 -3.18 26.89 18.94
N LYS A 60 -1.90 27.09 19.29
CA LYS A 60 -0.88 26.03 19.20
C LYS A 60 -1.29 24.76 19.95
N LEU A 61 -2.01 24.90 21.06
CA LEU A 61 -2.47 23.77 21.86
C LEU A 61 -3.57 22.97 21.16
N TYR A 62 -4.53 23.65 20.51
CA TYR A 62 -5.53 23.00 19.66
C TYR A 62 -4.89 22.26 18.49
N GLN A 63 -3.95 22.92 17.80
CA GLN A 63 -3.24 22.32 16.66
C GLN A 63 -2.46 21.05 17.06
N ILE A 64 -1.83 21.05 18.24
CA ILE A 64 -1.18 19.84 18.79
C ILE A 64 -2.22 18.74 19.07
N ALA A 65 -3.36 19.07 19.68
CA ALA A 65 -4.42 18.11 19.97
C ALA A 65 -5.01 17.50 18.68
N GLN A 66 -5.26 18.35 17.67
CA GLN A 66 -5.79 17.97 16.37
C GLN A 66 -4.82 17.01 15.67
N GLN A 67 -3.54 17.37 15.60
CA GLN A 67 -2.50 16.57 14.96
C GLN A 67 -2.34 15.19 15.61
N LYS A 68 -2.25 15.13 16.95
CA LYS A 68 -2.15 13.84 17.66
C LYS A 68 -3.38 12.95 17.47
N THR A 69 -4.56 13.56 17.37
CA THR A 69 -5.81 12.83 17.10
C THR A 69 -5.79 12.27 15.67
N LEU A 70 -5.33 13.06 14.69
CA LEU A 70 -5.19 12.64 13.30
C LEU A 70 -4.18 11.50 13.13
N GLU A 71 -3.06 11.53 13.86
CA GLU A 71 -2.06 10.46 13.87
C GLU A 71 -2.66 9.14 14.35
N LEU A 72 -3.37 9.15 15.49
CA LEU A 72 -4.04 7.95 16.01
C LEU A 72 -5.10 7.41 15.05
N ILE A 73 -5.98 8.28 14.55
CA ILE A 73 -7.00 7.87 13.57
C ILE A 73 -6.32 7.27 12.35
N SER A 74 -5.27 7.91 11.83
CA SER A 74 -4.61 7.45 10.61
C SER A 74 -3.94 6.10 10.83
N PHE A 75 -3.25 5.92 11.95
CA PHE A 75 -2.61 4.66 12.30
C PHE A 75 -3.61 3.50 12.27
N TYR A 76 -4.75 3.62 12.97
CA TYR A 76 -5.73 2.53 13.05
C TYR A 76 -6.60 2.41 11.80
N ALA A 77 -7.07 3.52 11.22
CA ALA A 77 -7.96 3.49 10.07
C ALA A 77 -7.24 2.95 8.82
N ILE A 78 -5.96 3.26 8.61
CA ILE A 78 -5.20 2.71 7.48
C ILE A 78 -5.10 1.19 7.60
N GLN A 79 -4.77 0.66 8.77
CA GLN A 79 -4.73 -0.78 8.98
C GLN A 79 -6.11 -1.41 8.77
N LEU A 80 -7.16 -0.77 9.27
CA LEU A 80 -8.54 -1.24 9.12
C LEU A 80 -8.96 -1.29 7.64
N VAL A 81 -8.66 -0.23 6.88
CA VAL A 81 -8.92 -0.16 5.43
C VAL A 81 -8.18 -1.26 4.66
N ARG A 82 -6.98 -1.65 5.10
CA ARG A 82 -6.18 -2.72 4.48
C ARG A 82 -6.79 -4.11 4.68
N ILE A 83 -7.31 -4.40 5.86
CA ILE A 83 -7.81 -5.73 6.20
C ILE A 83 -9.32 -5.92 5.93
N ASP A 84 -10.09 -4.84 5.79
CA ASP A 84 -11.52 -4.92 5.51
C ASP A 84 -11.78 -5.37 4.05
N THR A 85 -12.38 -6.55 3.91
CA THR A 85 -12.71 -7.15 2.61
C THR A 85 -14.15 -6.91 2.18
N ASN A 86 -15.03 -6.48 3.10
CA ASN A 86 -16.49 -6.42 2.88
C ASN A 86 -17.08 -5.01 3.08
N ASN A 87 -16.23 -4.01 3.30
CA ASN A 87 -16.59 -2.63 3.60
C ASN A 87 -17.38 -2.45 4.91
N ASN A 88 -17.29 -3.38 5.85
CA ASN A 88 -17.98 -3.30 7.14
C ASN A 88 -17.48 -2.10 7.98
N SER A 89 -16.27 -1.63 7.70
CA SER A 89 -15.63 -0.51 8.38
C SER A 89 -16.19 0.84 7.94
N ILE A 90 -16.92 0.93 6.81
CA ILE A 90 -17.56 2.18 6.37
C ILE A 90 -18.51 2.70 7.46
N GLU A 91 -19.34 1.82 8.03
CA GLU A 91 -20.29 2.23 9.07
C GLU A 91 -19.59 2.58 10.39
N VAL A 92 -18.43 1.98 10.66
CA VAL A 92 -17.57 2.40 11.77
C VAL A 92 -17.06 3.82 11.56
N LEU A 93 -16.47 4.11 10.39
CA LEU A 93 -15.91 5.42 10.08
C LEU A 93 -16.98 6.52 10.02
N LYS A 94 -18.17 6.23 9.47
CA LYS A 94 -19.33 7.14 9.52
C LYS A 94 -19.80 7.42 10.95
N ARG A 95 -19.82 6.39 11.81
CA ARG A 95 -20.14 6.57 13.23
C ARG A 95 -19.12 7.49 13.89
N LEU A 96 -17.83 7.33 13.60
CA LEU A 96 -16.80 8.26 14.10
C LEU A 96 -17.01 9.69 13.58
N ASP A 97 -17.31 9.88 12.28
CA ASP A 97 -17.56 11.21 11.70
C ASP A 97 -18.72 11.92 12.42
N SER A 98 -19.79 11.18 12.74
CA SER A 98 -20.95 11.73 13.44
C SER A 98 -20.66 12.22 14.87
N LYS A 99 -19.57 11.74 15.48
CA LYS A 99 -19.13 12.13 16.84
C LYS A 99 -18.10 13.26 16.81
N CYS A 100 -17.61 13.67 15.64
CA CYS A 100 -16.52 14.63 15.49
C CYS A 100 -17.02 15.96 14.91
N ASP A 101 -16.72 17.06 15.60
CA ASP A 101 -17.01 18.42 15.13
C ASP A 101 -15.83 19.05 14.37
N ASP A 102 -14.64 18.45 14.46
CA ASP A 102 -13.44 19.01 13.82
C ASP A 102 -13.45 18.76 12.29
N PRO A 103 -13.39 19.82 11.47
CA PRO A 103 -13.55 19.70 10.02
C PRO A 103 -12.42 18.90 9.35
N LEU A 104 -11.19 18.95 9.89
CA LEU A 104 -10.05 18.25 9.32
C LEU A 104 -10.13 16.75 9.59
N ILE A 105 -10.51 16.37 10.81
CA ILE A 105 -10.74 14.97 11.19
C ILE A 105 -11.92 14.38 10.41
N LYS A 106 -13.04 15.10 10.30
CA LYS A 106 -14.18 14.67 9.46
C LYS A 106 -13.76 14.41 8.02
N LYS A 107 -13.03 15.35 7.41
CA LYS A 107 -12.50 15.19 6.04
C LYS A 107 -11.61 13.95 5.92
N LYS A 108 -10.78 13.69 6.93
CA LYS A 108 -9.90 12.52 6.97
C LYS A 108 -10.67 11.20 7.06
N LEU A 109 -11.68 11.11 7.92
CA LEU A 109 -12.55 9.94 8.06
C LEU A 109 -13.33 9.65 6.76
N ASN A 110 -13.88 10.68 6.12
CA ASN A 110 -14.57 10.54 4.84
C ASN A 110 -13.63 10.03 3.74
N ARG A 111 -12.37 10.48 3.70
CA ARG A 111 -11.38 9.95 2.75
C ARG A 111 -11.10 8.46 2.95
N TYR A 112 -11.08 7.96 4.18
CA TYR A 112 -10.95 6.53 4.45
C TYR A 112 -12.19 5.73 4.02
N CYS A 113 -13.40 6.30 4.18
CA CYS A 113 -14.62 5.74 3.59
C CYS A 113 -14.51 5.64 2.07
N ASP A 114 -14.07 6.71 1.40
CA ASP A 114 -13.92 6.73 -0.06
C ASP A 114 -12.92 5.68 -0.56
N GLN A 115 -11.82 5.47 0.16
CA GLN A 115 -10.83 4.44 -0.15
C GLN A 115 -11.43 3.02 -0.08
N LEU A 116 -12.23 2.73 0.94
CA LEU A 116 -12.95 1.45 1.05
C LEU A 116 -13.93 1.26 -0.11
N ILE A 117 -14.71 2.29 -0.44
CA ILE A 117 -15.68 2.27 -1.54
C ILE A 117 -14.96 2.01 -2.87
N ALA A 118 -13.88 2.76 -3.16
CA ALA A 118 -13.10 2.62 -4.37
C ALA A 118 -12.51 1.21 -4.52
N ARG A 119 -11.93 0.67 -3.44
CA ARG A 119 -11.38 -0.69 -3.42
C ARG A 119 -12.44 -1.74 -3.70
N SER A 120 -13.62 -1.61 -3.09
CA SER A 120 -14.75 -2.51 -3.36
C SER A 120 -15.21 -2.46 -4.82
N ASN A 121 -15.20 -1.29 -5.44
CA ASN A 121 -15.54 -1.16 -6.86
C ASN A 121 -14.47 -1.79 -7.76
N GLN A 122 -13.18 -1.60 -7.45
CA GLN A 122 -12.07 -2.26 -8.16
C GLN A 122 -12.15 -3.79 -8.07
N ILE A 123 -12.51 -4.33 -6.91
CA ILE A 123 -12.70 -5.77 -6.73
C ILE A 123 -13.86 -6.27 -7.62
N LYS A 124 -15.00 -5.55 -7.64
CA LYS A 124 -16.15 -5.89 -8.49
C LYS A 124 -15.83 -5.83 -9.98
N GLU A 125 -15.06 -4.84 -10.42
CA GLU A 125 -14.61 -4.71 -11.81
C GLU A 125 -13.63 -5.83 -12.18
N HIS A 126 -12.70 -6.19 -11.29
CA HIS A 126 -11.77 -7.30 -11.49
C HIS A 126 -12.48 -8.66 -11.61
N PHE A 127 -13.54 -8.88 -10.82
CA PHE A 127 -14.39 -10.08 -10.96
C PHE A 127 -15.28 -10.03 -12.21
N SER A 128 -15.72 -8.85 -12.65
CA SER A 128 -16.51 -8.69 -13.89
C SER A 128 -15.66 -8.96 -15.14
N LEU A 129 -14.37 -8.60 -15.12
CA LEU A 129 -13.41 -8.89 -16.20
C LEU A 129 -12.98 -10.37 -16.26
N ARG A 130 -13.17 -11.14 -15.17
CA ARG A 130 -12.99 -12.60 -15.14
C ARG A 130 -14.27 -13.38 -15.50
N GLY A 131 -15.40 -12.69 -15.68
CA GLY A 131 -16.74 -13.28 -15.81
C GLY A 131 -17.14 -13.76 -17.21
N ASP A 132 -16.30 -13.62 -18.23
CA ASP A 132 -16.53 -14.21 -19.56
C ASP A 132 -15.98 -15.66 -19.63
N GLU A 133 -16.46 -16.52 -18.74
CA GLU A 133 -16.50 -17.96 -19.04
C GLU A 133 -17.82 -18.28 -19.75
N GLN A 134 -17.70 -18.76 -20.98
CA GLN A 134 -18.81 -19.26 -21.79
C GLN A 134 -19.67 -20.28 -21.03
N PRO A 135 -20.99 -20.34 -21.32
CA PRO A 135 -21.90 -21.23 -20.63
C PRO A 135 -21.50 -22.70 -20.85
N VAL A 136 -21.25 -23.40 -19.74
CA VAL A 136 -21.02 -24.85 -19.68
C VAL A 136 -22.18 -25.58 -20.37
N LYS A 137 -21.97 -26.02 -21.61
CA LYS A 137 -22.84 -26.99 -22.27
C LYS A 137 -22.74 -28.32 -21.52
N LYS A 138 -23.77 -28.64 -20.73
CA LYS A 138 -24.06 -30.00 -20.25
C LYS A 138 -24.03 -30.95 -21.45
N ARG A 139 -22.98 -31.77 -21.58
CA ARG A 139 -23.02 -32.96 -22.45
C ARG A 139 -23.40 -34.16 -21.60
N HIS A 140 -24.62 -34.63 -21.82
CA HIS A 140 -25.09 -35.94 -21.42
C HIS A 140 -24.21 -37.02 -22.09
N LEU A 141 -23.73 -37.93 -21.25
CA LEU A 141 -23.06 -39.16 -21.67
C LEU A 141 -24.14 -40.09 -22.27
N GLN A 142 -24.07 -40.39 -23.57
CA GLN A 142 -24.76 -41.53 -24.16
C GLN A 142 -23.83 -42.31 -25.09
N LEU A 143 -23.79 -43.63 -24.85
CA LEU A 143 -23.12 -44.66 -25.62
C LEU A 143 -23.59 -44.69 -27.09
N ARG A 144 -22.71 -45.06 -28.04
CA ARG A 144 -22.82 -46.25 -28.92
C ARG A 144 -21.87 -46.28 -30.16
N TYR A 145 -21.25 -47.46 -30.35
CA TYR A 145 -20.79 -48.18 -31.58
C TYR A 145 -19.75 -47.56 -32.54
N ILE A 146 -18.54 -48.14 -32.69
CA ILE A 146 -18.04 -49.26 -33.54
C ILE A 146 -17.81 -48.92 -35.04
N ALA A 147 -16.56 -49.17 -35.46
CA ALA A 147 -16.02 -49.51 -36.81
C ALA A 147 -15.89 -48.44 -37.91
N LEU A 148 -14.64 -48.13 -38.27
CA LEU A 148 -13.94 -48.48 -39.53
C LEU A 148 -12.51 -47.90 -39.39
N GLY A 149 -11.44 -48.68 -39.36
CA GLY A 149 -10.84 -49.36 -40.52
C GLY A 149 -9.42 -48.78 -40.71
N VAL A 150 -8.40 -49.39 -40.10
CA VAL A 150 -7.34 -50.15 -40.82
C VAL A 150 -6.71 -49.36 -41.97
N PHE A 151 -5.59 -48.70 -41.69
CA PHE A 151 -4.49 -48.29 -42.59
C PHE A 151 -3.57 -47.45 -41.67
N VAL A 152 -2.49 -47.93 -41.09
CA VAL A 152 -1.25 -48.35 -41.73
C VAL A 152 -0.50 -49.23 -40.73
N LEU A 153 -0.56 -50.54 -40.93
CA LEU A 153 0.37 -51.51 -40.37
C LEU A 153 0.87 -52.28 -41.59
N LEU A 154 1.98 -51.85 -42.20
CA LEU A 154 2.82 -52.63 -43.14
C LEU A 154 3.97 -51.80 -43.77
N VAL A 155 4.73 -51.05 -42.97
CA VAL A 155 6.15 -50.73 -43.21
C VAL A 155 6.65 -50.41 -41.80
N ILE A 156 7.31 -51.30 -41.06
CA ILE A 156 8.74 -51.60 -41.11
C ILE A 156 8.91 -52.94 -40.38
N ILE A 157 9.05 -54.04 -41.10
CA ILE A 157 9.86 -55.18 -40.65
C ILE A 157 10.91 -55.36 -41.73
N ALA A 158 12.09 -54.79 -41.49
CA ALA A 158 13.31 -55.27 -42.10
C ALA A 158 14.47 -54.95 -41.16
N MET A 159 15.19 -56.02 -40.81
CA MET A 159 16.54 -56.06 -40.25
C MET A 159 16.65 -56.02 -38.72
N ASN A 160 16.68 -57.25 -38.17
CA ASN A 160 17.32 -57.62 -36.92
C ASN A 160 18.74 -57.07 -36.84
N THR A 161 19.04 -56.33 -35.77
CA THR A 161 20.31 -56.42 -35.03
C THR A 161 20.04 -56.05 -33.58
N GLU A 162 20.43 -56.93 -32.66
CA GLU A 162 20.36 -56.76 -31.21
C GLU A 162 21.06 -55.47 -30.75
N ILE A 163 20.35 -54.63 -30.00
CA ILE A 163 20.97 -53.71 -29.04
C ILE A 163 20.11 -53.73 -27.77
N GLN A 164 20.65 -54.29 -26.69
CA GLN A 164 20.08 -54.15 -25.35
C GLN A 164 20.00 -52.67 -24.98
N VAL A 165 18.80 -52.11 -24.92
CA VAL A 165 18.58 -50.78 -24.33
C VAL A 165 18.28 -50.97 -22.85
N ARG A 166 19.25 -50.64 -21.99
CA ARG A 166 18.99 -50.31 -20.59
C ARG A 166 18.18 -49.00 -20.57
N HIS A 167 17.05 -49.00 -19.87
CA HIS A 167 16.38 -47.75 -19.52
C HIS A 167 17.20 -47.01 -18.47
N GLU A 168 17.90 -45.96 -18.89
CA GLU A 168 18.42 -44.92 -18.00
C GLU A 168 17.31 -43.85 -17.83
N PRO A 169 16.96 -43.41 -16.61
CA PRO A 169 15.92 -42.41 -16.44
C PRO A 169 16.41 -41.07 -16.99
N LEU A 170 15.55 -40.39 -17.76
CA LEU A 170 15.75 -39.06 -18.29
C LEU A 170 16.20 -38.10 -17.17
N ARG A 171 17.48 -37.72 -17.22
CA ARG A 171 18.07 -36.71 -16.35
C ARG A 171 17.44 -35.36 -16.70
N ALA A 172 16.55 -34.85 -15.85
CA ALA A 172 16.06 -33.48 -15.96
C ALA A 172 17.28 -32.54 -16.07
N ASN A 173 17.30 -31.72 -17.12
CA ASN A 173 18.44 -30.86 -17.44
C ASN A 173 18.71 -29.91 -16.25
N SER A 174 19.94 -29.92 -15.73
CA SER A 174 20.35 -29.15 -14.55
C SER A 174 20.16 -27.64 -14.73
N GLN A 175 20.19 -27.15 -15.97
CA GLN A 175 19.86 -25.76 -16.31
C GLN A 175 18.37 -25.43 -16.07
N THR A 176 17.44 -26.34 -16.37
CA THR A 176 15.99 -26.08 -16.21
C THR A 176 15.56 -26.09 -14.74
N VAL A 177 16.23 -26.90 -13.91
CA VAL A 177 16.07 -26.89 -12.45
C VAL A 177 16.63 -25.58 -11.87
N ALA A 178 17.83 -25.17 -12.29
CA ALA A 178 18.46 -23.93 -11.83
C ALA A 178 17.66 -22.67 -12.22
N VAL A 179 17.03 -22.62 -13.39
CA VAL A 179 16.18 -21.47 -13.81
C VAL A 179 14.89 -21.39 -12.97
N LYS A 180 14.25 -22.53 -12.66
CA LYS A 180 13.09 -22.57 -11.75
C LYS A 180 13.45 -22.21 -10.31
N GLU A 181 14.67 -22.57 -9.88
CA GLU A 181 15.19 -22.22 -8.57
C GLU A 181 15.52 -20.72 -8.50
N LEU A 182 16.01 -20.10 -9.57
CA LEU A 182 16.26 -18.65 -9.65
C LEU A 182 14.98 -17.80 -9.71
N GLU A 183 13.92 -18.25 -10.39
CA GLU A 183 12.61 -17.54 -10.39
C GLU A 183 11.92 -17.58 -9.02
N LYS A 184 12.20 -18.59 -8.20
CA LYS A 184 11.72 -18.68 -6.81
C LYS A 184 12.30 -17.57 -5.93
N TYR A 185 13.40 -16.94 -6.34
CA TYR A 185 14.14 -15.92 -5.61
C TYR A 185 14.35 -14.63 -6.42
N SER A 186 13.36 -14.17 -7.20
CA SER A 186 13.39 -12.76 -7.63
C SER A 186 13.18 -11.87 -6.39
N ILE A 187 14.27 -11.55 -5.70
CA ILE A 187 14.31 -10.81 -4.41
C ILE A 187 14.03 -9.31 -4.60
N ASN A 188 13.81 -8.87 -5.84
CA ASN A 188 13.51 -7.49 -6.14
C ASN A 188 11.99 -7.31 -6.31
N PRO A 189 11.38 -6.34 -5.60
CA PRO A 189 10.00 -5.98 -5.84
C PRO A 189 9.86 -5.44 -7.26
N HIS A 190 8.73 -5.72 -7.90
CA HIS A 190 8.35 -5.04 -9.13
C HIS A 190 7.99 -3.59 -8.78
N VAL A 191 8.53 -2.61 -9.51
CA VAL A 191 8.27 -1.19 -9.27
C VAL A 191 7.56 -0.60 -10.49
N THR A 192 6.41 0.03 -10.26
CA THR A 192 5.72 0.85 -11.25
C THR A 192 5.80 2.31 -10.84
N GLU A 193 6.10 3.20 -11.78
CA GLU A 193 6.23 4.63 -11.49
C GLU A 193 5.43 5.45 -12.51
N SER A 194 4.73 6.47 -12.03
CA SER A 194 3.99 7.42 -12.85
C SER A 194 4.10 8.83 -12.28
N ILE A 195 3.97 9.84 -13.15
CA ILE A 195 3.97 11.25 -12.74
C ILE A 195 2.70 11.89 -13.27
N ASP A 196 1.92 12.46 -12.37
CA ASP A 196 0.81 13.34 -12.69
C ASP A 196 1.23 14.79 -12.45
N TYR A 197 0.91 15.66 -13.39
CA TYR A 197 1.22 17.08 -13.28
C TYR A 197 -0.03 17.90 -12.98
N TYR A 198 0.15 18.96 -12.18
CA TYR A 198 -0.83 20.03 -12.04
C TYR A 198 -0.23 21.34 -12.54
N ASN A 199 -1.05 22.16 -13.21
CA ASN A 199 -0.55 23.37 -13.85
C ASN A 199 -0.44 24.52 -12.84
N ILE A 200 0.67 25.25 -12.92
CA ILE A 200 0.88 26.54 -12.28
C ILE A 200 1.22 27.60 -13.33
N THR A 201 0.93 28.86 -13.02
CA THR A 201 1.28 30.01 -13.86
C THR A 201 1.82 31.15 -13.01
N GLY A 202 2.69 31.97 -13.57
CA GLY A 202 3.28 33.10 -12.85
C GLY A 202 4.44 33.74 -13.60
N MET A 203 4.77 34.98 -13.22
CA MET A 203 5.87 35.78 -13.76
C MET A 203 6.84 36.26 -12.67
N SER A 204 6.71 35.72 -11.45
CA SER A 204 7.59 35.94 -10.31
C SER A 204 7.70 34.69 -9.43
N GLU A 205 8.74 34.60 -8.58
CA GLU A 205 8.94 33.48 -7.65
C GLU A 205 7.74 33.36 -6.69
N THR A 206 7.26 34.49 -6.17
CA THR A 206 6.13 34.55 -5.24
C THR A 206 4.83 34.05 -5.85
N GLU A 207 4.52 34.41 -7.10
CA GLU A 207 3.32 33.94 -7.80
C GLU A 207 3.38 32.42 -8.02
N LEU A 208 4.52 31.88 -8.46
CA LEU A 208 4.69 30.45 -8.66
C LEU A 208 4.57 29.68 -7.35
N TRP A 209 5.20 30.18 -6.28
CA TRP A 209 5.10 29.58 -4.96
C TRP A 209 3.67 29.58 -4.42
N GLN A 210 2.96 30.70 -4.59
CA GLN A 210 1.57 30.81 -4.18
C GLN A 210 0.67 29.84 -4.98
N GLN A 211 0.88 29.71 -6.29
CA GLN A 211 0.15 28.75 -7.12
C GLN A 211 0.42 27.30 -6.71
N MET A 212 1.64 26.95 -6.32
CA MET A 212 1.92 25.61 -5.78
C MET A 212 1.18 25.37 -4.45
N LYS A 213 1.12 26.37 -3.56
CA LYS A 213 0.33 26.29 -2.31
C LYS A 213 -1.18 26.24 -2.53
N GLU A 214 -1.69 26.78 -3.63
CA GLU A 214 -3.13 26.81 -3.92
C GLU A 214 -3.59 25.57 -4.70
N ASN A 215 -2.77 25.12 -5.65
CA ASN A 215 -3.13 24.05 -6.59
C ASN A 215 -2.53 22.70 -6.21
N GLY A 216 -1.49 22.69 -5.38
CA GLY A 216 -0.80 21.47 -4.95
C GLY A 216 -1.70 20.49 -4.18
N GLN A 217 -1.19 19.30 -3.93
CA GLN A 217 -1.97 18.20 -3.37
C GLN A 217 -2.43 18.51 -1.95
N PRO A 218 -3.73 18.42 -1.63
CA PRO A 218 -4.19 18.56 -0.25
C PRO A 218 -3.73 17.38 0.60
N PHE A 219 -3.17 17.70 1.77
CA PHE A 219 -2.70 16.72 2.75
C PHE A 219 -3.42 16.86 4.09
N ASN A 220 -3.06 15.99 5.05
CA ASN A 220 -3.81 15.81 6.29
C ASN A 220 -3.58 16.92 7.33
N ASP A 221 -2.64 17.82 7.10
CA ASP A 221 -2.32 18.98 7.94
C ASP A 221 -3.10 20.25 7.51
N ASN A 222 -4.11 20.06 6.65
CA ASN A 222 -4.90 21.13 6.02
C ASN A 222 -4.07 22.08 5.13
N LYS A 223 -2.83 21.72 4.81
CA LYS A 223 -2.02 22.41 3.82
C LYS A 223 -2.04 21.66 2.50
N ARG A 224 -1.62 22.37 1.46
CA ARG A 224 -1.32 21.78 0.17
C ARG A 224 0.18 21.75 0.02
N HIS A 225 0.70 20.59 -0.36
CA HIS A 225 2.12 20.41 -0.58
C HIS A 225 2.42 20.74 -2.04
N ALA A 226 3.53 21.46 -2.26
CA ALA A 226 3.97 21.86 -3.59
C ALA A 226 4.31 20.64 -4.48
N ALA A 227 4.78 19.56 -3.87
CA ALA A 227 4.95 18.26 -4.51
C ALA A 227 4.50 17.17 -3.54
N SER A 228 4.21 15.99 -4.06
CA SER A 228 3.96 14.80 -3.25
C SER A 228 4.25 13.54 -4.03
N VAL A 229 4.71 12.49 -3.34
CA VAL A 229 4.72 11.13 -3.87
C VAL A 229 3.77 10.25 -3.07
N PHE A 230 2.95 9.51 -3.80
CA PHE A 230 2.11 8.45 -3.27
C PHE A 230 2.77 7.12 -3.56
N TYR A 231 2.69 6.20 -2.62
CA TYR A 231 3.19 4.84 -2.84
C TYR A 231 2.28 3.81 -2.20
N ASN A 232 2.25 2.62 -2.81
CA ASN A 232 1.55 1.46 -2.27
C ASN A 232 2.40 0.21 -2.43
N VAL A 233 2.68 -0.47 -1.32
CA VAL A 233 3.38 -1.76 -1.31
C VAL A 233 2.35 -2.86 -1.19
N ILE A 234 2.26 -3.70 -2.21
CA ILE A 234 1.33 -4.82 -2.31
C ILE A 234 2.15 -6.10 -2.35
N TRP A 235 1.79 -7.09 -1.55
CA TRP A 235 2.41 -8.42 -1.60
C TRP A 235 1.37 -9.50 -1.89
N ASN A 236 1.80 -10.51 -2.64
CA ASN A 236 1.05 -11.72 -2.90
C ASN A 236 1.94 -12.94 -2.66
N VAL A 237 1.39 -13.96 -2.01
CA VAL A 237 2.12 -15.21 -1.73
C VAL A 237 1.40 -16.40 -2.34
N HIS A 238 2.17 -17.25 -3.00
CA HIS A 238 1.69 -18.57 -3.43
C HIS A 238 2.10 -19.58 -2.37
N THR A 239 1.12 -20.25 -1.78
CA THR A 239 1.35 -21.24 -0.73
C THR A 239 1.20 -22.66 -1.27
N LEU A 240 1.92 -23.60 -0.66
CA LEU A 240 1.86 -25.02 -0.99
C LEU A 240 1.61 -25.81 0.29
N MET A 241 0.53 -26.58 0.31
CA MET A 241 0.26 -27.55 1.38
C MET A 241 0.95 -28.87 1.04
N ASN A 242 1.76 -29.39 1.97
CA ASN A 242 2.26 -30.76 1.95
C ASN A 242 1.53 -31.62 3.00
N GLU A 243 1.95 -32.86 3.22
CA GLU A 243 1.26 -33.80 4.12
C GLU A 243 1.17 -33.33 5.59
N GLU A 244 2.07 -32.42 6.03
CA GLU A 244 2.18 -32.01 7.43
C GLU A 244 2.17 -30.49 7.66
N SER A 245 2.37 -29.68 6.62
CA SER A 245 2.60 -28.23 6.74
C SER A 245 2.32 -27.47 5.46
N CYS A 246 1.99 -26.19 5.61
CA CYS A 246 1.91 -25.22 4.54
C CYS A 246 3.16 -24.34 4.51
N LEU A 247 3.74 -24.19 3.33
CA LEU A 247 4.95 -23.40 3.09
C LEU A 247 4.72 -22.33 2.01
N ILE A 248 5.57 -21.31 2.01
CA ILE A 248 5.61 -20.30 0.95
C ILE A 248 6.38 -20.88 -0.23
N ASN A 249 5.71 -20.91 -1.39
CA ASN A 249 6.31 -21.35 -2.64
C ASN A 249 6.89 -20.17 -3.44
N LYS A 250 6.18 -19.03 -3.47
CA LYS A 250 6.60 -17.81 -4.19
C LYS A 250 6.11 -16.57 -3.46
N VAL A 251 6.93 -15.52 -3.45
CA VAL A 251 6.59 -14.18 -2.94
C VAL A 251 6.70 -13.18 -4.08
N GLU A 252 5.64 -12.43 -4.32
CA GLU A 252 5.59 -11.35 -5.30
C GLU A 252 5.29 -10.05 -4.54
N VAL A 253 6.12 -9.03 -4.73
CA VAL A 253 5.89 -7.70 -4.16
C VAL A 253 5.87 -6.68 -5.29
N LEU A 254 4.86 -5.82 -5.28
CA LEU A 254 4.69 -4.68 -6.17
C LEU A 254 4.78 -3.40 -5.33
N LEU A 255 5.62 -2.47 -5.77
CA LEU A 255 5.62 -1.09 -5.33
C LEU A 255 5.04 -0.23 -6.46
N ASP A 256 3.87 0.36 -6.23
CA ASP A 256 3.32 1.38 -7.10
C ASP A 256 3.66 2.76 -6.58
N VAL A 257 4.28 3.60 -7.40
CA VAL A 257 4.71 4.96 -7.08
C VAL A 257 4.06 5.96 -8.03
N LYS A 258 3.48 7.01 -7.46
CA LYS A 258 2.83 8.07 -8.21
C LYS A 258 3.24 9.43 -7.69
N TYR A 259 3.95 10.19 -8.50
CA TYR A 259 4.32 11.57 -8.21
C TYR A 259 3.19 12.52 -8.59
N HIS A 260 3.02 13.57 -7.81
CA HIS A 260 2.15 14.70 -8.11
C HIS A 260 2.99 15.98 -8.10
N MET A 261 3.36 16.46 -9.30
CA MET A 261 4.38 17.49 -9.49
C MET A 261 3.79 18.75 -10.15
N PRO A 262 4.31 19.94 -9.82
CA PRO A 262 3.90 21.16 -10.49
C PRO A 262 4.49 21.26 -11.89
N HIS A 263 3.69 21.78 -12.83
CA HIS A 263 4.10 22.06 -14.21
C HIS A 263 3.87 23.54 -14.54
N TRP A 264 4.94 24.27 -14.82
CA TRP A 264 4.88 25.71 -15.09
C TRP A 264 4.51 26.01 -16.55
N SER A 265 3.24 26.33 -16.77
CA SER A 265 2.66 26.36 -18.12
C SER A 265 3.08 27.57 -18.97
N ASN A 266 3.47 28.69 -18.36
CA ASN A 266 3.90 29.91 -19.07
C ASN A 266 5.41 30.18 -18.95
N GLN A 267 6.21 29.14 -18.67
CA GLN A 267 7.66 29.21 -18.48
C GLN A 267 8.40 29.90 -19.63
N ASP A 268 7.98 29.68 -20.87
CA ASP A 268 8.66 30.22 -22.06
C ASP A 268 8.61 31.75 -22.13
N SER A 269 7.59 32.37 -21.54
CA SER A 269 7.42 33.83 -21.54
C SER A 269 8.18 34.52 -20.40
N ALA A 270 8.73 33.75 -19.46
CA ALA A 270 9.35 34.29 -18.25
C ALA A 270 10.76 34.85 -18.48
N PRO A 271 11.27 35.73 -17.59
CA PRO A 271 12.67 36.15 -17.63
C PRO A 271 13.61 35.01 -17.22
N SER A 272 14.86 35.05 -17.69
CA SER A 272 15.81 33.94 -17.51
C SER A 272 16.09 33.60 -16.04
N ASN A 273 16.23 34.63 -15.20
CA ASN A 273 16.47 34.45 -13.76
C ASN A 273 15.35 33.66 -13.06
N LEU A 274 14.09 33.86 -13.49
CA LEU A 274 12.96 33.11 -12.93
C LEU A 274 12.96 31.66 -13.40
N ARG A 275 13.35 31.39 -14.66
CA ARG A 275 13.55 30.01 -15.15
C ARG A 275 14.67 29.29 -14.40
N ASP A 276 15.77 29.98 -14.11
CA ASP A 276 16.87 29.41 -13.35
C ASP A 276 16.45 29.12 -11.90
N TRP A 277 15.65 29.99 -11.30
CA TRP A 277 15.05 29.74 -9.99
C TRP A 277 14.12 28.53 -10.02
N TRP A 278 13.21 28.47 -11.00
CA TRP A 278 12.28 27.36 -11.16
C TRP A 278 12.97 26.02 -11.29
N ALA A 279 14.02 25.94 -12.11
CA ALA A 279 14.80 24.72 -12.28
C ALA A 279 15.40 24.22 -10.95
N ARG A 280 15.93 25.13 -10.12
CA ARG A 280 16.44 24.79 -8.78
C ARG A 280 15.32 24.37 -7.83
N CYS A 281 14.21 25.11 -7.80
CA CYS A 281 13.04 24.79 -6.97
C CYS A 281 12.49 23.40 -7.30
N TYR A 282 12.26 23.11 -8.59
CA TYR A 282 11.74 21.83 -9.05
C TYR A 282 12.67 20.66 -8.69
N ASP A 283 13.98 20.87 -8.83
CA ASP A 283 15.00 19.88 -8.49
C ASP A 283 15.06 19.59 -6.97
N VAL A 284 14.88 20.61 -6.12
CA VAL A 284 14.71 20.43 -4.66
C VAL A 284 13.47 19.59 -4.35
N LEU A 285 12.31 19.95 -4.93
CA LEU A 285 11.06 19.21 -4.73
C LEU A 285 11.21 17.75 -5.18
N LEU A 286 11.71 17.53 -6.39
CA LEU A 286 11.88 16.19 -6.95
C LEU A 286 12.83 15.33 -6.10
N ARG A 287 13.95 15.90 -5.61
CA ARG A 287 14.85 15.18 -4.70
C ARG A 287 14.17 14.77 -3.41
N HIS A 288 13.36 15.66 -2.83
CA HIS A 288 12.62 15.35 -1.61
C HIS A 288 11.66 14.18 -1.87
N GLU A 289 10.85 14.25 -2.92
CA GLU A 289 9.91 13.17 -3.28
C GLU A 289 10.63 11.85 -3.64
N ASN A 290 11.78 11.90 -4.30
CA ASN A 290 12.58 10.70 -4.59
C ASN A 290 13.06 10.01 -3.31
N GLY A 291 13.35 10.75 -2.24
CA GLY A 291 13.71 10.15 -0.96
C GLY A 291 12.58 9.36 -0.32
N HIS A 292 11.34 9.85 -0.43
CA HIS A 292 10.14 9.10 -0.01
C HIS A 292 9.95 7.83 -0.84
N ARG A 293 10.14 7.93 -2.17
CA ARG A 293 10.10 6.78 -3.08
C ARG A 293 11.17 5.75 -2.72
N ASP A 294 12.39 6.17 -2.41
CA ASP A 294 13.49 5.26 -2.03
C ASP A 294 13.22 4.55 -0.69
N LEU A 295 12.60 5.25 0.26
CA LEU A 295 12.12 4.63 1.50
C LEU A 295 11.02 3.60 1.23
N ALA A 296 10.08 3.88 0.32
CA ALA A 296 9.05 2.93 -0.07
C ALA A 296 9.64 1.69 -0.77
N GLU A 297 10.69 1.86 -1.60
CA GLU A 297 11.39 0.75 -2.25
C GLU A 297 12.17 -0.11 -1.26
N LYS A 298 12.80 0.52 -0.25
CA LYS A 298 13.41 -0.20 0.87
C LYS A 298 12.36 -0.98 1.67
N ALA A 299 11.18 -0.40 1.90
CA ALA A 299 10.06 -1.09 2.54
C ALA A 299 9.63 -2.32 1.74
N ALA A 300 9.43 -2.18 0.42
CA ALA A 300 9.03 -3.28 -0.45
C ALA A 300 10.07 -4.42 -0.47
N ARG A 301 11.36 -4.09 -0.52
CA ARG A 301 12.45 -5.08 -0.40
C ARG A 301 12.44 -5.79 0.94
N GLU A 302 12.29 -5.06 2.04
CA GLU A 302 12.27 -5.65 3.38
C GLU A 302 11.02 -6.51 3.60
N VAL A 303 9.85 -6.11 3.07
CA VAL A 303 8.63 -6.95 3.04
C VAL A 303 8.91 -8.26 2.32
N GLN A 304 9.46 -8.20 1.11
CA GLN A 304 9.73 -9.40 0.32
C GLN A 304 10.70 -10.34 1.03
N GLN A 305 11.79 -9.80 1.56
CA GLN A 305 12.78 -10.55 2.32
C GLN A 305 12.13 -11.22 3.54
N LYS A 306 11.48 -10.44 4.40
CA LYS A 306 10.91 -10.94 5.65
C LYS A 306 9.84 -11.99 5.42
N ILE A 307 8.98 -11.81 4.41
CA ILE A 307 7.98 -12.80 4.04
C ILE A 307 8.65 -14.08 3.52
N SER A 308 9.71 -13.98 2.73
CA SER A 308 10.43 -15.17 2.20
C SER A 308 11.13 -16.01 3.28
N GLU A 309 11.42 -15.41 4.43
CA GLU A 309 12.07 -16.05 5.59
C GLU A 309 11.06 -16.73 6.53
N ILE A 310 9.74 -16.58 6.31
CA ILE A 310 8.71 -17.17 7.19
C ILE A 310 8.75 -18.70 7.11
N PRO A 311 8.90 -19.40 8.26
CA PRO A 311 8.93 -20.86 8.28
C PRO A 311 7.55 -21.46 7.96
N PRO A 312 7.48 -22.74 7.56
CA PRO A 312 6.21 -23.43 7.36
C PRO A 312 5.31 -23.40 8.59
N HIS A 313 3.99 -23.33 8.36
CA HIS A 313 2.97 -23.38 9.41
C HIS A 313 2.10 -24.63 9.25
N LYS A 314 1.37 -25.03 10.29
CA LYS A 314 0.46 -26.20 10.23
C LYS A 314 -0.64 -26.03 9.19
N THR A 315 -1.16 -24.82 9.02
CA THR A 315 -2.20 -24.51 8.03
C THR A 315 -1.81 -23.33 7.15
N CYS A 316 -2.31 -23.30 5.91
CA CYS A 316 -2.07 -22.14 5.03
C CYS A 316 -2.76 -20.87 5.52
N LYS A 317 -3.79 -21.01 6.37
CA LYS A 317 -4.43 -19.87 7.03
C LYS A 317 -3.46 -19.20 8.00
N ASP A 318 -2.88 -19.98 8.91
CA ASP A 318 -1.91 -19.48 9.90
C ASP A 318 -0.66 -18.90 9.21
N LEU A 319 -0.25 -19.51 8.08
CA LEU A 319 0.85 -18.98 7.27
C LEU A 319 0.50 -17.60 6.69
N THR A 320 -0.67 -17.48 6.05
CA THR A 320 -1.11 -16.22 5.40
C THR A 320 -1.27 -15.09 6.41
N GLU A 321 -1.76 -15.42 7.59
CA GLU A 321 -1.87 -14.53 8.73
C GLU A 321 -0.49 -13.99 9.16
N THR A 322 0.48 -14.89 9.36
CA THR A 322 1.87 -14.52 9.65
C THR A 322 2.52 -13.68 8.55
N VAL A 323 2.25 -14.00 7.28
CA VAL A 323 2.71 -13.21 6.11
C VAL A 323 2.20 -11.78 6.19
N ASN A 324 0.91 -11.58 6.44
CA ASN A 324 0.31 -10.25 6.49
C ASN A 324 0.80 -9.45 7.70
N ASN A 325 0.93 -10.08 8.87
CA ASN A 325 1.46 -9.42 10.06
C ASN A 325 2.92 -8.99 9.84
N THR A 326 3.71 -9.85 9.21
CA THR A 326 5.11 -9.56 8.85
C THR A 326 5.18 -8.37 7.88
N GLY A 327 4.43 -8.41 6.78
CA GLY A 327 4.36 -7.31 5.81
C GLY A 327 3.94 -5.99 6.46
N ASN A 328 2.84 -5.99 7.22
CA ASN A 328 2.33 -4.80 7.90
C ASN A 328 3.33 -4.22 8.90
N SER A 329 4.03 -5.06 9.68
CA SER A 329 5.04 -4.58 10.64
C SER A 329 6.19 -3.82 9.97
N VAL A 330 6.61 -4.27 8.78
CA VAL A 330 7.61 -3.56 7.97
C VAL A 330 7.03 -2.24 7.47
N ILE A 331 5.80 -2.23 6.96
CA ILE A 331 5.16 -0.98 6.51
C ILE A 331 5.04 0.05 7.63
N ASP A 332 4.69 -0.37 8.85
CA ASP A 332 4.59 0.53 10.00
C ASP A 332 5.95 1.11 10.40
N LYS A 333 7.01 0.28 10.37
CA LYS A 333 8.40 0.74 10.55
C LYS A 333 8.75 1.82 9.52
N TYR A 334 8.48 1.59 8.23
CA TYR A 334 8.82 2.56 7.21
C TYR A 334 7.92 3.79 7.22
N HIS A 335 6.69 3.68 7.72
CA HIS A 335 5.87 4.87 7.95
C HIS A 335 6.54 5.85 8.90
N GLN A 336 7.15 5.38 10.00
CA GLN A 336 7.92 6.24 10.90
C GLN A 336 9.13 6.86 10.21
N LEU A 337 9.87 6.07 9.41
CA LEU A 337 11.03 6.58 8.66
C LEU A 337 10.65 7.66 7.64
N GLN A 338 9.44 7.61 7.09
CA GLN A 338 8.92 8.63 6.17
C GLN A 338 8.65 9.94 6.91
N LEU A 339 8.05 9.87 8.10
CA LEU A 339 7.84 11.03 8.97
C LEU A 339 9.17 11.64 9.42
N ASP A 340 10.13 10.81 9.84
CA ASP A 340 11.48 11.27 10.21
C ASP A 340 12.19 11.95 9.02
N TYR A 341 11.97 11.46 7.80
CA TYR A 341 12.52 12.04 6.59
C TYR A 341 11.94 13.43 6.29
N ASP A 342 10.63 13.60 6.45
CA ASP A 342 9.95 14.90 6.35
C ASP A 342 10.56 15.91 7.35
N GLU A 343 10.67 15.52 8.61
CA GLU A 343 11.21 16.40 9.66
C GLU A 343 12.64 16.84 9.37
N ARG A 344 13.49 15.92 8.91
CA ARG A 344 14.91 16.19 8.62
C ARG A 344 15.12 17.05 7.37
N THR A 345 14.24 16.94 6.38
CA THR A 345 14.38 17.61 5.08
C THR A 345 13.57 18.90 4.99
N LYS A 346 12.70 19.17 5.96
CA LYS A 346 11.88 20.38 6.04
C LYS A 346 12.67 21.68 5.85
N LEU A 347 13.84 21.81 6.48
CA LEU A 347 14.64 23.03 6.37
C LEU A 347 15.13 23.25 4.93
N ASP A 348 15.51 22.18 4.23
CA ASP A 348 15.97 22.25 2.83
C ASP A 348 14.81 22.66 1.90
N LEU A 349 13.62 22.11 2.13
CA LEU A 349 12.40 22.53 1.44
C LEU A 349 12.06 24.00 1.69
N ASP A 350 12.06 24.44 2.96
CA ASP A 350 11.68 25.78 3.35
C ASP A 350 12.70 26.84 2.88
N GLN A 351 13.99 26.51 2.77
CA GLN A 351 15.03 27.47 2.37
C GLN A 351 15.30 27.51 0.86
N ASN A 352 15.17 26.36 0.18
CA ASN A 352 15.62 26.21 -1.21
C ASN A 352 14.48 26.00 -2.21
N ALA A 353 13.26 25.67 -1.76
CA ALA A 353 12.08 25.65 -2.60
C ALA A 353 11.19 26.90 -2.41
N ALA A 354 11.02 27.39 -1.18
CA ALA A 354 10.24 28.60 -0.95
C ALA A 354 10.97 29.84 -1.49
N GLY A 355 10.31 30.60 -2.39
CA GLY A 355 10.82 31.88 -2.89
C GLY A 355 11.13 32.84 -1.74
N ARG A 356 12.14 33.70 -1.92
CA ARG A 356 12.57 34.68 -0.89
C ARG A 356 11.53 35.74 -0.59
#